data_AF-A0A7C4UAQ2-F1
#
_entry.id   AF-A0A7C4UAQ2-F1
#
_cell.length_a   1.000
_cell.length_b   1.000
_cell.length_c   1.000
_cell.angle_alpha   90.00
_cell.angle_beta   90.00
_cell.angle_gamma   90.00
#
_symmetry.space_group_name_H-M   'P 1'
#
loop_
_entity.id
_entity.type
_entity.pdbx_description
1 polymer ?
#
loop_
_entity_poly.entity_id
_entity_poly.type
_entity_poly.pdbx_seq_one_letter_code
_entity_poly.pdbx_strand_id
1 'polypeptide(L)'
;MFLQLIGGIGRYHIAIEVRDLHEDEIIAQQDGEIEFSDRLNRLSLEINVPPLPLDHPGAYDVVVLADGQEIDRQQFEAVLVREPNGEQEQENAD
;
A
#
# COMPACT_ATOMS: atom_id res chain seq x y z
N MET A 1 0.13 -0.89 -5.92
CA MET A 1 -1.32 -1.11 -6.10
C MET A 1 -1.78 -0.35 -7.33
N PHE A 2 -2.78 -0.86 -8.06
CA PHE A 2 -3.30 -0.20 -9.26
C PHE A 2 -4.78 0.10 -9.10
N LEU A 3 -5.15 1.38 -9.24
CA LEU A 3 -6.53 1.85 -9.08
C LEU A 3 -7.02 2.48 -10.37
N GLN A 4 -8.19 2.07 -10.84
CA GLN A 4 -8.88 2.69 -11.98
C GLN A 4 -10.13 3.41 -11.50
N LEU A 5 -10.14 4.72 -11.73
CA LEU A 5 -11.28 5.56 -11.43
C LEU A 5 -12.00 5.96 -12.72
N ILE A 6 -13.32 5.84 -12.71
CA ILE A 6 -14.19 6.16 -13.84
C ILE A 6 -15.40 6.98 -13.37
N GLY A 7 -15.88 7.89 -14.21
CA GLY A 7 -17.10 8.65 -13.89
C GLY A 7 -16.92 9.83 -12.94
N GLY A 8 -15.69 10.18 -12.57
CA GLY A 8 -15.40 11.33 -11.70
C GLY A 8 -15.61 12.68 -12.41
N ILE A 9 -15.82 13.75 -11.63
CA ILE A 9 -15.88 15.12 -12.16
C ILE A 9 -15.23 16.11 -11.20
N GLY A 10 -14.33 16.94 -11.71
CA GLY A 10 -13.67 17.97 -10.91
C GLY A 10 -12.45 17.43 -10.17
N ARG A 11 -12.11 18.09 -9.05
CA ARG A 11 -10.91 17.81 -8.26
C ARG A 11 -11.28 17.06 -6.99
N TYR A 12 -10.47 16.08 -6.65
CA TYR A 12 -10.61 15.28 -5.43
C TYR A 12 -9.28 15.29 -4.68
N HIS A 13 -9.37 15.42 -3.36
CA HIS A 13 -8.25 15.15 -2.46
C HIS A 13 -8.16 13.64 -2.27
N ILE A 14 -7.03 13.04 -2.62
CA ILE A 14 -6.77 11.62 -2.41
C ILE A 14 -5.82 11.47 -1.23
N ALA A 15 -6.15 10.55 -0.32
CA ALA A 15 -5.23 10.09 0.71
C ALA A 15 -5.06 8.58 0.59
N ILE A 16 -3.83 8.11 0.75
CA ILE A 16 -3.48 6.70 0.80
C ILE A 16 -2.89 6.46 2.18
N GLU A 17 -3.48 5.54 2.92
CA GLU A 17 -3.07 5.20 4.27
C GLU A 17 -2.66 3.74 4.34
N VAL A 18 -1.57 3.46 5.04
CA VAL A 18 -1.22 2.11 5.48
C VAL A 18 -1.55 2.02 6.96
N ARG A 19 -2.35 1.02 7.32
CA ARG A 19 -2.88 0.84 8.68
C ARG A 19 -2.46 -0.49 9.26
N ASP A 20 -2.03 -0.48 10.50
CA ASP A 20 -1.84 -1.68 11.32
C ASP A 20 -3.19 -2.10 11.93
N LEU A 21 -3.65 -3.32 11.64
CA LEU A 21 -4.93 -3.80 12.16
C LEU A 21 -4.85 -4.37 13.58
N HIS A 22 -3.65 -4.64 14.07
CA HIS A 22 -3.43 -5.10 15.44
C HIS A 22 -3.42 -3.93 16.42
N GLU A 23 -2.71 -2.85 16.08
CA GLU A 23 -2.62 -1.65 16.93
C GLU A 23 -3.67 -0.57 16.59
N ASP A 24 -4.44 -0.76 15.52
CA ASP A 24 -5.47 0.17 15.01
C ASP A 24 -4.91 1.58 14.75
N GLU A 25 -3.74 1.63 14.10
CA GLU A 25 -3.01 2.88 13.83
C GLU A 25 -2.64 3.07 12.36
N ILE A 26 -2.49 4.34 11.94
CA ILE A 26 -1.99 4.70 10.61
C ILE A 26 -0.46 4.79 10.71
N ILE A 27 0.24 3.86 10.09
CA ILE A 27 1.71 3.79 10.10
C ILE A 27 2.35 4.58 8.95
N ALA A 28 1.60 4.86 7.89
CA ALA A 28 2.04 5.71 6.80
C ALA A 28 0.85 6.39 6.11
N GLN A 29 1.06 7.62 5.67
CA GLN A 29 0.08 8.38 4.89
C GLN A 29 0.75 9.13 3.75
N GLN A 30 0.09 9.15 2.60
CA GLN A 30 0.45 9.99 1.46
C GLN A 30 -0.81 10.69 0.93
N ASP A 31 -0.73 12.02 0.81
CA ASP A 31 -1.79 12.86 0.24
C ASP A 31 -1.45 13.32 -1.18
N GLY A 32 -2.48 13.59 -1.97
CA GLY A 32 -2.36 14.11 -3.33
C GLY A 32 -3.68 14.64 -3.86
N GLU A 33 -3.64 15.25 -5.04
CA GLU A 33 -4.83 15.72 -5.74
C GLU A 33 -4.96 15.03 -7.10
N ILE A 34 -6.19 14.72 -7.48
CA ILE A 34 -6.52 14.26 -8.83
C ILE A 34 -7.58 15.15 -9.45
N GLU A 35 -7.51 15.35 -10.77
CA GLU A 35 -8.47 16.16 -11.52
C GLU A 35 -9.06 15.36 -12.68
N PHE A 36 -10.39 15.23 -12.68
CA PHE A 36 -11.16 14.72 -13.81
C PHE A 36 -11.58 15.89 -14.69
N SER A 37 -10.94 16.00 -15.85
CA SER A 37 -11.26 17.04 -16.85
C SER A 37 -12.65 16.84 -17.48
N ASP A 38 -13.17 15.61 -17.49
CA ASP A 38 -14.49 15.23 -18.03
C ASP A 38 -15.01 13.95 -17.36
N ARG A 39 -16.34 13.78 -17.31
CA ARG A 39 -17.07 12.64 -16.71
C ARG A 39 -16.78 11.30 -17.38
N LEU A 40 -16.39 11.31 -18.65
CA LEU A 40 -16.09 10.09 -19.40
C LEU A 40 -14.62 9.66 -19.29
N ASN A 41 -13.79 10.42 -18.57
CA ASN A 41 -12.39 10.09 -18.44
C ASN A 41 -12.17 8.89 -17.52
N ARG A 42 -11.24 8.03 -17.93
CA ARG A 42 -10.64 7.00 -17.09
C ARG A 42 -9.32 7.53 -16.57
N LEU A 43 -9.16 7.57 -15.24
CA LEU A 43 -7.89 7.86 -14.60
C LEU A 43 -7.29 6.55 -14.08
N SER A 44 -6.04 6.31 -14.43
CA SER A 44 -5.27 5.18 -13.90
C SER A 44 -4.25 5.73 -12.91
N LEU A 45 -4.33 5.29 -11.66
CA LEU A 45 -3.40 5.66 -10.60
C LEU A 45 -2.52 4.45 -10.27
N GLU A 46 -1.22 4.64 -10.41
CA GLU A 46 -0.23 3.72 -9.91
C GLU A 46 0.24 4.19 -8.54
N ILE A 47 -0.16 3.45 -7.51
CA ILE A 47 0.17 3.76 -6.12
C ILE A 47 1.40 2.95 -5.75
N ASN A 48 2.52 3.66 -5.70
CA ASN A 48 3.81 3.16 -5.28
C ASN A 48 3.89 3.26 -3.75
N VAL A 49 3.72 2.12 -3.08
CA VAL A 49 3.95 2.04 -1.63
C VAL A 49 5.47 1.88 -1.45
N PRO A 50 6.17 2.87 -0.90
CA PRO A 50 7.62 2.73 -0.66
C PRO A 50 7.87 1.62 0.37
N PRO A 51 9.10 1.09 0.46
CA PRO A 51 9.47 0.19 1.55
C PRO A 51 9.18 0.88 2.88
N LEU A 52 8.28 0.27 3.66
CA LEU A 52 7.88 0.75 4.98
C LEU A 52 8.46 -0.20 6.03
N PRO A 53 9.16 0.32 7.06
CA PRO A 53 9.53 -0.50 8.20
C PRO A 53 8.22 -0.91 8.91
N LEU A 54 8.06 -2.21 9.12
CA LEU A 54 6.95 -2.77 9.89
C LEU A 54 7.51 -3.29 11.21
N ASP A 55 6.95 -2.85 12.32
CA ASP A 55 7.48 -3.16 13.65
C ASP A 55 7.20 -4.60 14.08
N HIS A 56 6.15 -5.22 13.53
CA HIS A 56 5.83 -6.62 13.80
C HIS A 56 5.19 -7.34 12.59
N PRO A 57 5.25 -8.69 12.54
CA PRO A 57 4.42 -9.45 11.62
C PRO A 57 2.94 -9.29 11.98
N GLY A 58 2.04 -9.33 11.00
CA GLY A 58 0.62 -9.09 11.25
C GLY A 58 -0.19 -8.77 9.99
N ALA A 59 -1.46 -8.44 10.18
CA ALA A 59 -2.35 -8.00 9.13
C ALA A 59 -2.39 -6.47 9.05
N TYR A 60 -2.34 -5.95 7.83
CA TYR A 60 -2.30 -4.52 7.53
C TYR A 60 -3.27 -4.21 6.40
N ASP A 61 -3.77 -2.98 6.37
CA ASP A 61 -4.58 -2.46 5.27
C ASP A 61 -3.83 -1.35 4.52
N VAL A 62 -3.96 -1.34 3.20
CA VAL A 62 -3.79 -0.13 2.37
C VAL A 62 -5.18 0.41 2.07
N VAL A 63 -5.50 1.61 2.56
CA VAL A 63 -6.79 2.27 2.37
C VAL A 63 -6.61 3.45 1.44
N VAL A 64 -7.47 3.58 0.43
CA VAL A 64 -7.52 4.75 -0.44
C VAL A 64 -8.78 5.54 -0.14
N LEU A 65 -8.60 6.82 0.13
CA LEU A 65 -9.64 7.78 0.45
C LEU A 65 -9.75 8.82 -0.67
N ALA A 66 -10.97 9.21 -1.02
CA ALA A 66 -11.27 10.41 -1.81
C ALA A 66 -12.14 11.35 -0.97
N ASP A 67 -11.66 12.56 -0.72
CA ASP A 67 -12.29 13.56 0.14
C ASP A 67 -12.70 13.00 1.52
N GLY A 68 -11.85 12.12 2.07
CA GLY A 68 -12.08 11.45 3.36
C GLY A 68 -13.04 10.26 3.31
N GLN A 69 -13.59 9.91 2.13
CA GLN A 69 -14.40 8.71 1.94
C GLN A 69 -13.56 7.55 1.38
N GLU A 70 -13.64 6.38 2.01
CA GLU A 70 -13.02 5.16 1.51
C GLU A 70 -13.60 4.77 0.13
N ILE A 71 -12.70 4.65 -0.84
CA ILE A 71 -13.01 4.23 -2.22
C ILE A 71 -12.39 2.88 -2.56
N ASP A 72 -11.34 2.46 -1.85
CA ASP A 72 -10.72 1.15 -2.00
C ASP A 72 -9.99 0.74 -0.72
N ARG A 73 -9.84 -0.57 -0.52
CA ARG A 73 -9.12 -1.18 0.59
C ARG A 73 -8.50 -2.50 0.16
N GLN A 74 -7.21 -2.65 0.40
CA GLN A 74 -6.47 -3.89 0.17
C GLN A 74 -5.74 -4.33 1.43
N GLN A 75 -6.12 -5.50 1.96
CA GLN A 75 -5.44 -6.13 3.09
C GLN A 75 -4.22 -6.94 2.61
N PHE A 76 -3.15 -6.95 3.41
CA PHE A 76 -2.00 -7.82 3.23
C PHE A 76 -1.46 -8.33 4.58
N GLU A 77 -0.65 -9.39 4.55
CA GLU A 77 0.03 -9.93 5.73
C GLU A 77 1.54 -9.71 5.64
N ALA A 78 2.12 -9.19 6.72
CA ALA A 78 3.57 -9.08 6.90
C ALA A 78 4.10 -10.27 7.67
N VAL A 79 5.20 -10.85 7.18
CA VAL A 79 5.87 -12.00 7.80
C VAL A 79 7.33 -11.69 8.08
N LEU A 80 7.88 -12.28 9.13
CA LEU A 80 9.32 -12.21 9.40
C LEU A 80 10.08 -13.01 8.35
N VAL A 81 10.86 -12.32 7.51
CA VAL A 81 11.80 -12.97 6.60
C VAL A 81 12.98 -13.46 7.42
N ARG A 82 13.10 -14.78 7.60
CA ARG A 82 14.33 -15.37 8.13
C ARG A 82 15.35 -15.37 7.02
N GLU A 83 16.54 -14.82 7.27
CA GLU A 83 17.65 -14.96 6.33
C GLU A 83 17.89 -16.46 6.11
N PRO A 84 18.03 -16.92 4.85
CA PRO A 84 18.37 -18.31 4.59
C PRO A 84 19.73 -18.57 5.25
N ASN A 85 19.76 -19.47 6.24
CA ASN A 85 20.99 -19.92 6.86
C ASN A 85 21.96 -20.30 5.74
N GLY A 86 23.03 -19.52 5.57
CA GLY A 86 24.08 -19.82 4.62
C GLY A 86 24.58 -21.23 4.88
N GLU A 87 24.33 -22.13 3.93
CA GLU A 87 24.85 -23.48 3.96
C GLU A 87 26.37 -23.36 4.05
N GLN A 88 26.92 -23.75 5.20
CA GLN A 88 28.35 -23.92 5.35
C GLN A 88 28.75 -25.04 4.39
N GLU A 89 29.34 -24.69 3.24
CA GLU A 89 30.11 -25.61 2.42
C GLU A 89 31.25 -26.14 3.29
N GLN A 90 31.01 -27.28 3.93
CA GLN A 90 32.04 -28.04 4.60
C GLN A 90 32.83 -28.76 3.51
N GLU A 91 33.87 -28.08 3.03
CA GLU A 91 34.92 -28.59 2.17
C GLU A 91 35.64 -29.73 2.91
N ASN A 92 35.10 -30.95 2.82
CA ASN A 92 35.82 -32.15 3.24
C ASN A 92 36.82 -32.51 2.14
N ALA A 93 38.05 -32.01 2.30
CA ALA A 93 39.23 -32.57 1.67
C ALA A 93 39.83 -33.62 2.62
N ASP A 94 39.67 -34.90 2.29
CA ASP A 94 40.60 -36.00 2.62
C ASP A 94 40.44 -37.14 1.61
#